data_AF-A0A382SGE9-F1
#
_entry.id   AF-A0A382SGE9-F1
#
_cell.length_a   1.000
_cell.length_b   1.000
_cell.length_c   1.000
_cell.angle_alpha   90.00
_cell.angle_beta   90.00
_cell.angle_gamma   90.00
#
_symmetry.space_group_name_H-M   'P 1'
#
loop_
_entity.id
_entity.type
_entity.pdbx_description
1 polymer ?
#
loop_
_entity_poly.entity_id
_entity_poly.type
_entity_poly.pdbx_seq_one_letter_code
_entity_poly.pdbx_strand_id
1 'polypeptide(L)'
;EVTWDSPPGGVAYSNEWVDFDDGTFENAISLTDGQGYLGTFFGMPYGVQSVTVHAARVWASNAGTTTLAGFAVIGGQPSPTPLYQISINTEAENFTSEIALDWDFQGSFIIALMVTDVIGLGIDESSAPSSNSWSNLSGWSLWSDVAEYNAYVNDGEFGIQARVTSVGGSAPVFNVYRDPGLDGSSYQLMFNGSGISETSYIDNIVTNGIAYCYRIASVYDDPAGGSVLSEQTTPECGIPISNTIYEIVYDDGTSEDVFPVGSGNYLASKFTPNGYPSDLYSASFYLPSSQSGTVMIHVWDDDGEDGKPGT
;
A
#
# COMPACT_ATOMS: atom_id res chain seq x y z
N GLU A 1 0.34 14.49 12.48
CA GLU A 1 0.03 14.69 11.06
C GLU A 1 -0.77 13.49 10.60
N VAL A 2 -1.73 13.69 9.70
CA VAL A 2 -2.47 12.61 9.05
C VAL A 2 -2.07 12.65 7.58
N THR A 3 -1.69 11.51 7.02
CA THR A 3 -1.31 11.34 5.62
C THR A 3 -2.17 10.25 4.99
N TRP A 4 -2.42 10.35 3.69
CA TRP A 4 -3.16 9.34 2.93
C TRP A 4 -2.60 9.24 1.51
N ASP A 5 -3.01 8.22 0.77
CA ASP A 5 -2.71 8.12 -0.65
C ASP A 5 -3.82 8.78 -1.48
N SER A 6 -3.43 9.49 -2.54
CA SER A 6 -4.41 9.99 -3.51
C SER A 6 -4.98 8.82 -4.30
N PRO A 7 -6.28 8.81 -4.64
CA PRO A 7 -6.82 7.88 -5.61
C PRO A 7 -6.00 7.91 -6.91
N PRO A 8 -5.81 6.75 -7.56
CA PRO A 8 -5.06 6.67 -8.82
C PRO A 8 -5.76 7.48 -9.92
N GLY A 9 -4.97 7.91 -10.92
CA GLY A 9 -5.49 8.62 -12.09
C GLY A 9 -5.48 10.15 -11.99
N GLY A 10 -4.64 10.77 -11.16
CA GLY A 10 -4.54 12.24 -11.08
C GLY A 10 -4.01 12.95 -12.34
N VAL A 11 -3.63 12.21 -13.37
CA VAL A 11 -3.02 12.73 -14.60
C VAL A 11 -3.75 12.15 -15.81
N ALA A 12 -4.12 13.01 -16.77
CA ALA A 12 -4.60 12.57 -18.08
C ALA A 12 -3.42 12.07 -18.91
N TYR A 13 -3.58 10.90 -19.55
CA TYR A 13 -2.53 10.31 -20.36
C TYR A 13 -2.59 10.81 -21.80
N SER A 14 -1.44 11.09 -22.41
CA SER A 14 -1.36 11.58 -23.79
C SER A 14 -0.45 10.72 -24.66
N ASN A 15 -0.92 9.54 -25.05
CA ASN A 15 -0.21 8.56 -25.87
C ASN A 15 1.19 8.22 -25.30
N GLU A 16 1.23 7.94 -24.01
CA GLU A 16 2.45 7.64 -23.26
C GLU A 16 2.40 6.23 -22.67
N TRP A 17 3.58 5.67 -22.42
CA TRP A 17 3.70 4.38 -21.73
C TRP A 17 3.43 4.58 -20.24
N VAL A 18 2.63 3.67 -19.69
CA VAL A 18 2.34 3.54 -18.27
C VAL A 18 2.82 2.15 -17.86
N ASP A 19 3.62 2.11 -16.80
CA ASP A 19 4.26 0.95 -16.22
C ASP A 19 4.39 1.14 -14.71
N PHE A 20 4.57 0.02 -14.00
CA PHE A 20 4.73 -0.02 -12.53
C PHE A 20 5.90 -0.94 -12.14
N ASP A 21 6.74 -1.26 -13.12
CA ASP A 21 7.92 -2.11 -13.00
C ASP A 21 9.17 -1.31 -13.37
N ASP A 22 10.34 -1.71 -12.86
CA ASP A 22 11.60 -1.05 -13.23
C ASP A 22 12.23 -1.55 -14.56
N GLY A 23 11.50 -2.40 -15.29
CA GLY A 23 11.93 -3.07 -16.52
C GLY A 23 12.79 -4.30 -16.29
N THR A 24 13.07 -4.67 -15.04
CA THR A 24 13.73 -5.92 -14.65
C THR A 24 12.79 -6.79 -13.84
N PHE A 25 13.02 -8.11 -13.86
CA PHE A 25 12.14 -9.09 -13.25
C PHE A 25 12.98 -10.14 -12.55
N GLU A 26 12.85 -10.24 -11.23
CA GLU A 26 13.55 -11.23 -10.41
C GLU A 26 12.98 -12.64 -10.64
N ASN A 27 11.70 -12.72 -11.01
CA ASN A 27 10.97 -13.96 -11.10
C ASN A 27 9.80 -13.88 -12.10
N ALA A 28 9.05 -14.97 -12.22
CA ALA A 28 7.83 -15.02 -13.00
C ALA A 28 6.78 -15.93 -12.36
N ILE A 29 5.52 -15.53 -12.45
CA ILE A 29 4.39 -16.32 -11.95
C ILE A 29 3.80 -17.15 -13.08
N SER A 30 3.93 -18.47 -12.96
CA SER A 30 3.24 -19.48 -13.77
C SER A 30 2.41 -20.40 -12.89
N LEU A 31 1.55 -21.22 -13.51
CA LEU A 31 0.73 -22.19 -12.79
C LEU A 31 1.44 -23.55 -12.72
N THR A 32 0.94 -24.44 -11.88
CA THR A 32 1.38 -25.86 -11.86
C THR A 32 0.53 -26.74 -12.79
N ASP A 33 -0.71 -26.31 -13.08
CA ASP A 33 -1.64 -26.88 -14.05
C ASP A 33 -2.68 -25.80 -14.42
N GLY A 34 -3.34 -25.96 -15.55
CA GLY A 34 -4.43 -25.10 -16.01
C GLY A 34 -3.97 -23.75 -16.56
N GLN A 35 -4.90 -22.79 -16.54
CA GLN A 35 -4.70 -21.44 -17.07
C GLN A 35 -5.54 -20.42 -16.29
N GLY A 36 -5.09 -19.18 -16.27
CA GLY A 36 -5.84 -18.06 -15.68
C GLY A 36 -5.19 -16.72 -16.00
N TYR A 37 -5.82 -15.63 -15.60
CA TYR A 37 -5.32 -14.30 -15.92
C TYR A 37 -4.55 -13.70 -14.75
N LEU A 38 -3.37 -13.17 -15.04
CA LEU A 38 -2.65 -12.23 -14.19
C LEU A 38 -2.54 -10.92 -14.97
N GLY A 39 -2.75 -9.79 -14.31
CA GLY A 39 -2.86 -8.53 -15.02
C GLY A 39 -2.55 -7.30 -14.18
N THR A 40 -2.33 -6.20 -14.88
CA THR A 40 -2.01 -4.90 -14.31
C THR A 40 -3.21 -3.97 -14.46
N PHE A 41 -3.57 -3.32 -13.37
CA PHE A 41 -4.63 -2.32 -13.24
C PHE A 41 -4.12 -0.94 -13.62
N PHE A 42 -4.81 -0.31 -14.55
CA PHE A 42 -4.54 1.06 -15.00
C PHE A 42 -5.68 1.96 -14.53
N GLY A 43 -5.42 2.68 -13.42
CA GLY A 43 -6.38 3.58 -12.80
C GLY A 43 -6.56 4.89 -13.57
N MET A 44 -7.81 5.23 -13.88
CA MET A 44 -8.17 6.45 -14.61
C MET A 44 -8.85 7.47 -13.69
N PRO A 45 -8.71 8.78 -13.95
CA PRO A 45 -9.34 9.81 -13.14
C PRO A 45 -10.86 9.66 -13.08
N TYR A 46 -11.46 10.09 -11.96
CA TYR A 46 -12.90 10.27 -11.89
C TYR A 46 -13.38 11.25 -12.96
N GLY A 47 -14.48 10.93 -13.64
CA GLY A 47 -15.03 11.78 -14.71
C GLY A 47 -14.24 11.72 -16.01
N VAL A 48 -13.35 10.72 -16.19
CA VAL A 48 -12.77 10.42 -17.50
C VAL A 48 -13.89 10.13 -18.50
N GLN A 49 -13.75 10.68 -19.71
CA GLN A 49 -14.77 10.61 -20.76
C GLN A 49 -14.45 9.51 -21.77
N SER A 50 -13.16 9.30 -22.04
CA SER A 50 -12.69 8.23 -22.91
C SER A 50 -11.27 7.84 -22.56
N VAL A 51 -10.95 6.56 -22.75
CA VAL A 51 -9.63 5.99 -22.56
C VAL A 51 -9.34 5.09 -23.76
N THR A 52 -8.20 5.28 -24.41
CA THR A 52 -7.75 4.44 -25.52
C THR A 52 -6.40 3.83 -25.18
N VAL A 53 -6.32 2.51 -25.23
CA VAL A 53 -5.08 1.74 -25.11
C VAL A 53 -4.57 1.45 -26.51
N HIS A 54 -3.57 2.21 -26.95
CA HIS A 54 -3.01 2.08 -28.30
C HIS A 54 -2.18 0.81 -28.46
N ALA A 55 -1.42 0.47 -27.43
CA ALA A 55 -0.53 -0.68 -27.47
C ALA A 55 -0.25 -1.23 -26.07
N ALA A 56 0.29 -2.45 -26.02
CA ALA A 56 0.81 -3.05 -24.80
C ALA A 56 2.14 -3.78 -25.05
N ARG A 57 2.87 -4.06 -23.96
CA ARG A 57 4.00 -4.97 -23.90
C ARG A 57 3.87 -5.83 -22.66
N VAL A 58 4.32 -7.07 -22.76
CA VAL A 58 4.23 -8.05 -21.68
C VAL A 58 5.56 -8.76 -21.55
N TRP A 59 6.11 -8.85 -20.35
CA TRP A 59 7.26 -9.69 -20.07
C TRP A 59 6.78 -11.10 -19.73
N ALA A 60 7.35 -12.12 -20.35
CA ALA A 60 6.97 -13.51 -20.09
C ALA A 60 8.19 -14.40 -19.87
N SER A 61 8.04 -15.41 -19.01
CA SER A 61 9.14 -16.35 -18.74
C SER A 61 9.48 -17.22 -19.94
N ASN A 62 8.46 -17.61 -20.72
CA ASN A 62 8.63 -18.50 -21.86
C ASN A 62 7.97 -17.96 -23.12
N ALA A 63 8.57 -18.28 -24.26
CA ALA A 63 7.99 -18.02 -25.58
C ALA A 63 6.89 -19.03 -25.89
N GLY A 64 5.78 -18.55 -26.43
CA GLY A 64 4.65 -19.38 -26.84
C GLY A 64 3.45 -18.55 -27.24
N THR A 65 2.39 -19.21 -27.67
CA THR A 65 1.13 -18.54 -28.03
C THR A 65 0.20 -18.52 -26.82
N THR A 66 -0.27 -17.32 -26.44
CA THR A 66 -1.27 -17.15 -25.38
C THR A 66 -2.25 -16.03 -25.72
N THR A 67 -3.09 -15.64 -24.75
CA THR A 67 -4.10 -14.59 -24.89
C THR A 67 -3.72 -13.38 -24.03
N LEU A 68 -3.72 -12.21 -24.65
CA LEU A 68 -3.77 -10.92 -23.96
C LEU A 68 -5.22 -10.46 -23.92
N ALA A 69 -5.70 -10.00 -22.77
CA ALA A 69 -7.07 -9.59 -22.58
C ALA A 69 -7.18 -8.25 -21.85
N GLY A 70 -8.21 -7.49 -22.20
CA GLY A 70 -8.55 -6.20 -21.59
C GLY A 70 -9.89 -6.28 -20.87
N PHE A 71 -9.92 -5.91 -19.59
CA PHE A 71 -11.10 -5.97 -18.73
C PHE A 71 -11.49 -4.57 -18.27
N ALA A 72 -12.76 -4.20 -18.41
CA ALA A 72 -13.26 -2.96 -17.82
C ALA A 72 -13.34 -3.07 -16.30
N VAL A 73 -13.01 -2.01 -15.58
CA VAL A 73 -13.22 -1.91 -14.13
C VAL A 73 -14.38 -0.97 -13.85
N ILE A 74 -15.40 -1.49 -13.16
CA ILE A 74 -16.64 -0.76 -12.89
C ILE A 74 -16.85 -0.74 -11.38
N GLY A 75 -16.96 0.45 -10.79
CA GLY A 75 -17.12 0.60 -9.34
C GLY A 75 -15.94 0.01 -8.54
N GLY A 76 -14.73 0.05 -9.11
CA GLY A 76 -13.53 -0.51 -8.49
C GLY A 76 -13.42 -2.04 -8.57
N GLN A 77 -14.31 -2.72 -9.30
CA GLN A 77 -14.26 -4.17 -9.49
C GLN A 77 -14.03 -4.51 -10.96
N PRO A 78 -13.01 -5.33 -11.30
CA PRO A 78 -12.80 -5.74 -12.67
C PRO A 78 -13.91 -6.68 -13.15
N SER A 79 -14.32 -6.52 -14.40
CA SER A 79 -15.30 -7.39 -15.06
C SER A 79 -14.84 -8.84 -15.02
N PRO A 80 -15.73 -9.82 -14.76
CA PRO A 80 -15.36 -11.24 -14.79
C PRO A 80 -15.07 -11.74 -16.20
N THR A 81 -15.53 -11.02 -17.24
CA THR A 81 -15.30 -11.36 -18.65
C THR A 81 -14.50 -10.26 -19.35
N PRO A 82 -13.56 -10.61 -20.24
CA PRO A 82 -12.80 -9.61 -20.99
C PRO A 82 -13.71 -8.86 -21.95
N LEU A 83 -13.47 -7.55 -22.06
CA LEU A 83 -14.09 -6.71 -23.09
C LEU A 83 -13.38 -6.90 -24.44
N TYR A 84 -12.06 -7.07 -24.39
CA TYR A 84 -11.21 -7.33 -25.55
C TYR A 84 -10.28 -8.50 -25.29
N GLN A 85 -9.93 -9.23 -26.34
CA GLN A 85 -8.91 -10.27 -26.28
C GLN A 85 -8.25 -10.45 -27.65
N ILE A 86 -6.96 -10.78 -27.63
CA ILE A 86 -6.18 -11.08 -28.83
C ILE A 86 -5.18 -12.20 -28.52
N SER A 87 -4.91 -13.05 -29.51
CA SER A 87 -3.85 -14.05 -29.39
C SER A 87 -2.50 -13.40 -29.73
N ILE A 88 -1.53 -13.58 -28.85
CA ILE A 88 -0.18 -13.02 -28.98
C ILE A 88 0.87 -14.13 -28.91
N ASN A 89 2.08 -13.83 -29.38
CA ASN A 89 3.26 -14.67 -29.15
C ASN A 89 4.16 -13.96 -28.15
N THR A 90 4.50 -14.64 -27.06
CA THR A 90 5.44 -14.15 -26.04
C THR A 90 6.89 -14.39 -26.48
N GLU A 91 7.79 -13.59 -25.91
CA GLU A 91 9.24 -13.81 -25.98
C GLU A 91 9.69 -14.42 -24.64
N ALA A 92 10.66 -15.34 -24.68
CA ALA A 92 11.15 -15.98 -23.46
C ALA A 92 12.08 -15.02 -22.70
N GLU A 93 11.82 -14.86 -21.41
CA GLU A 93 12.57 -14.00 -20.48
C GLU A 93 12.74 -12.57 -21.01
N ASN A 94 11.71 -12.04 -21.70
CA ASN A 94 11.77 -10.73 -22.32
C ASN A 94 10.37 -10.12 -22.51
N PHE A 95 10.33 -8.80 -22.66
CA PHE A 95 9.15 -8.13 -23.18
C PHE A 95 8.88 -8.54 -24.62
N THR A 96 7.61 -8.70 -24.97
CA THR A 96 7.19 -8.71 -26.37
C THR A 96 7.58 -7.40 -27.07
N SER A 97 7.78 -7.47 -28.39
CA SER A 97 7.61 -6.27 -29.22
C SER A 97 6.24 -5.59 -28.99
N GLU A 98 6.12 -4.32 -29.41
CA GLU A 98 4.87 -3.55 -29.23
C GLU A 98 3.66 -4.26 -29.87
N ILE A 99 2.67 -4.59 -29.05
CA ILE A 99 1.42 -5.19 -29.48
C ILE A 99 0.42 -4.06 -29.75
N ALA A 100 0.03 -3.87 -31.01
CA ALA A 100 -0.99 -2.87 -31.37
C ALA A 100 -2.40 -3.34 -30.95
N LEU A 101 -3.16 -2.47 -30.27
CA LEU A 101 -4.46 -2.80 -29.69
C LEU A 101 -5.58 -1.87 -30.16
N ASP A 102 -5.42 -0.56 -29.95
CA ASP A 102 -6.47 0.47 -30.10
C ASP A 102 -7.81 0.08 -29.43
N TRP A 103 -7.71 -0.30 -28.14
CA TRP A 103 -8.87 -0.70 -27.32
C TRP A 103 -9.43 0.48 -26.54
N ASP A 104 -10.75 0.67 -26.60
CA ASP A 104 -11.42 1.78 -25.90
C ASP A 104 -12.10 1.32 -24.61
N PHE A 105 -11.86 2.08 -23.54
CA PHE A 105 -12.50 1.91 -22.23
C PHE A 105 -13.21 3.20 -21.79
N GLN A 106 -14.17 3.06 -20.87
CA GLN A 106 -14.94 4.17 -20.30
C GLN A 106 -14.39 4.64 -18.94
N GLY A 107 -13.32 4.02 -18.46
CA GLY A 107 -12.79 4.21 -17.11
C GLY A 107 -11.52 3.38 -16.92
N SER A 108 -11.19 3.08 -15.67
CA SER A 108 -10.09 2.19 -15.32
C SER A 108 -10.27 0.81 -15.96
N PHE A 109 -9.15 0.14 -16.22
CA PHE A 109 -9.13 -1.14 -16.90
C PHE A 109 -7.98 -2.02 -16.38
N ILE A 110 -8.04 -3.32 -16.70
CA ILE A 110 -6.92 -4.26 -16.52
C ILE A 110 -6.49 -4.76 -17.89
N ILE A 111 -5.17 -4.81 -18.12
CA ILE A 111 -4.57 -5.61 -19.18
C ILE A 111 -3.97 -6.85 -18.52
N ALA A 112 -4.33 -8.04 -19.01
CA ALA A 112 -3.93 -9.30 -18.40
C ALA A 112 -3.44 -10.32 -19.42
N LEU A 113 -2.40 -11.05 -19.03
CA LEU A 113 -1.88 -12.20 -19.74
C LEU A 113 -2.55 -13.48 -19.22
N MET A 114 -2.98 -14.36 -20.13
CA MET A 114 -3.36 -15.72 -19.76
C MET A 114 -2.09 -16.53 -19.48
N VAL A 115 -1.78 -16.73 -18.21
CA VAL A 115 -0.68 -17.58 -17.78
C VAL A 115 -1.11 -19.05 -17.74
N THR A 116 -0.14 -19.94 -17.92
CA THR A 116 -0.34 -21.40 -17.91
C THR A 116 0.76 -22.07 -17.08
N ASP A 117 0.83 -23.40 -17.14
CA ASP A 117 1.95 -24.20 -16.64
C ASP A 117 3.26 -24.03 -17.43
N VAL A 118 3.20 -23.37 -18.59
CA VAL A 118 4.35 -23.12 -19.47
C VAL A 118 4.68 -21.63 -19.54
N ILE A 119 3.69 -20.76 -19.72
CA ILE A 119 3.92 -19.32 -19.91
C ILE A 119 3.59 -18.60 -18.60
N GLY A 120 4.61 -18.03 -17.95
CA GLY A 120 4.46 -17.17 -16.78
C GLY A 120 4.58 -15.69 -17.10
N LEU A 121 4.06 -14.85 -16.21
CA LEU A 121 4.16 -13.38 -16.27
C LEU A 121 5.27 -12.90 -15.33
N GLY A 122 6.15 -12.03 -15.82
CA GLY A 122 7.25 -11.47 -15.01
C GLY A 122 6.74 -10.69 -13.80
N ILE A 123 7.46 -10.80 -12.70
CA ILE A 123 7.19 -10.05 -11.46
C ILE A 123 8.46 -9.30 -11.02
N ASP A 124 8.32 -8.00 -10.80
CA ASP A 124 9.30 -7.11 -10.21
C ASP A 124 9.10 -7.15 -8.69
N GLU A 125 9.88 -7.99 -8.01
CA GLU A 125 9.80 -8.21 -6.56
C GLU A 125 10.38 -7.03 -5.78
N SER A 126 11.11 -6.11 -6.44
CA SER A 126 11.63 -4.89 -5.82
C SER A 126 10.53 -3.84 -5.60
N SER A 127 9.43 -3.95 -6.36
CA SER A 127 8.24 -3.09 -6.28
C SER A 127 7.15 -3.67 -5.37
N ALA A 128 7.54 -4.12 -4.17
CA ALA A 128 6.62 -4.63 -3.14
C ALA A 128 6.35 -3.59 -2.02
N PRO A 129 5.12 -3.48 -1.49
CA PRO A 129 3.95 -4.27 -1.85
C PRO A 129 3.32 -3.83 -3.18
N SER A 130 2.76 -4.77 -3.92
CA SER A 130 2.09 -4.44 -5.18
C SER A 130 0.74 -3.76 -4.95
N SER A 131 0.45 -2.76 -5.79
CA SER A 131 -0.78 -1.96 -5.75
C SER A 131 -1.54 -1.97 -7.06
N ASN A 132 -0.88 -2.34 -8.17
CA ASN A 132 -1.48 -2.37 -9.50
C ASN A 132 -1.58 -3.79 -10.07
N SER A 133 -1.02 -4.79 -9.40
CA SER A 133 -1.04 -6.18 -9.87
C SER A 133 -2.23 -6.95 -9.32
N TRP A 134 -2.89 -7.71 -10.21
CA TRP A 134 -4.14 -8.40 -9.94
C TRP A 134 -4.14 -9.82 -10.50
N SER A 135 -4.75 -10.73 -9.75
CA SER A 135 -4.94 -12.13 -10.14
C SER A 135 -6.41 -12.44 -10.37
N ASN A 136 -6.72 -13.21 -11.41
CA ASN A 136 -8.03 -13.79 -11.69
C ASN A 136 -7.93 -15.30 -11.88
N LEU A 137 -7.34 -15.98 -10.90
CA LEU A 137 -7.27 -17.45 -10.86
C LEU A 137 -8.49 -18.07 -10.17
N SER A 138 -9.11 -17.34 -9.24
CA SER A 138 -10.30 -17.76 -8.48
C SER A 138 -11.32 -16.62 -8.29
N GLY A 139 -11.24 -15.60 -9.16
CA GLY A 139 -11.84 -14.28 -8.98
C GLY A 139 -10.76 -13.21 -8.88
N TRP A 140 -11.14 -11.96 -9.14
CA TRP A 140 -10.23 -10.83 -9.09
C TRP A 140 -9.83 -10.50 -7.65
N SER A 141 -8.52 -10.52 -7.39
CA SER A 141 -7.91 -10.07 -6.13
C SER A 141 -6.61 -9.31 -6.42
N LEU A 142 -6.24 -8.39 -5.52
CA LEU A 142 -4.92 -7.77 -5.53
C LEU A 142 -3.84 -8.86 -5.36
N TRP A 143 -2.72 -8.69 -6.05
CA TRP A 143 -1.62 -9.66 -5.99
C TRP A 143 -0.95 -9.68 -4.62
N SER A 144 -0.78 -8.52 -3.99
CA SER A 144 -0.27 -8.39 -2.62
C SER A 144 -1.07 -9.21 -1.61
N ASP A 145 -2.41 -9.15 -1.69
CA ASP A 145 -3.28 -10.02 -0.87
C ASP A 145 -3.02 -11.51 -1.18
N VAL A 146 -2.92 -11.88 -2.47
CA VAL A 146 -2.68 -13.28 -2.86
C VAL A 146 -1.33 -13.78 -2.35
N ALA A 147 -0.28 -12.97 -2.43
CA ALA A 147 1.07 -13.29 -1.99
C ALA A 147 1.15 -13.39 -0.45
N GLU A 148 0.48 -12.50 0.29
CA GLU A 148 0.43 -12.55 1.76
C GLU A 148 -0.09 -13.91 2.26
N TYR A 149 -1.11 -14.47 1.60
CA TYR A 149 -1.69 -15.77 1.98
C TYR A 149 -1.04 -16.98 1.30
N ASN A 150 0.04 -16.80 0.53
CA ASN A 150 0.68 -17.87 -0.22
C ASN A 150 2.21 -17.83 -0.10
N ALA A 151 2.75 -18.66 0.81
CA ALA A 151 4.18 -18.74 1.09
C ALA A 151 5.07 -19.27 -0.07
N TYR A 152 4.49 -19.61 -1.22
CA TYR A 152 5.23 -20.10 -2.39
C TYR A 152 5.47 -19.04 -3.47
N VAL A 153 4.89 -17.85 -3.32
CA VAL A 153 5.06 -16.74 -4.27
C VAL A 153 5.46 -15.48 -3.50
N ASN A 154 6.23 -14.62 -4.15
CA ASN A 154 6.57 -13.31 -3.62
C ASN A 154 5.58 -12.26 -4.14
N ASP A 155 5.51 -11.13 -3.44
CA ASP A 155 4.83 -9.94 -3.90
C ASP A 155 5.73 -9.11 -4.83
N GLY A 156 5.12 -8.23 -5.63
CA GLY A 156 5.78 -7.43 -6.65
C GLY A 156 4.83 -7.02 -7.77
N GLU A 157 5.27 -6.10 -8.63
CA GLU A 157 4.45 -5.61 -9.74
C GLU A 157 4.66 -6.45 -11.01
N PHE A 158 3.58 -6.73 -11.73
CA PHE A 158 3.61 -7.52 -12.95
C PHE A 158 4.14 -6.71 -14.14
N GLY A 159 4.97 -7.36 -14.96
CA GLY A 159 5.56 -6.80 -16.17
C GLY A 159 4.57 -6.63 -17.33
N ILE A 160 3.58 -5.77 -17.16
CA ILE A 160 2.64 -5.36 -18.21
C ILE A 160 2.64 -3.84 -18.32
N GLN A 161 2.97 -3.37 -19.51
CA GLN A 161 3.02 -1.95 -19.85
C GLN A 161 1.98 -1.63 -20.90
N ALA A 162 1.36 -0.46 -20.81
CA ALA A 162 0.34 -0.03 -21.77
C ALA A 162 0.62 1.41 -22.27
N ARG A 163 0.41 1.65 -23.56
CA ARG A 163 0.43 3.00 -24.13
C ARG A 163 -0.98 3.57 -24.17
N VAL A 164 -1.24 4.61 -23.39
CA VAL A 164 -2.60 5.07 -23.08
C VAL A 164 -2.80 6.53 -23.47
N THR A 165 -4.00 6.83 -23.96
CA THR A 165 -4.55 8.19 -24.04
C THR A 165 -5.82 8.25 -23.21
N SER A 166 -5.99 9.28 -22.38
CA SER A 166 -7.25 9.54 -21.67
C SER A 166 -7.69 11.00 -21.85
N VAL A 167 -9.00 11.21 -21.93
CA VAL A 167 -9.61 12.53 -22.12
C VAL A 167 -10.60 12.80 -21.00
N GLY A 168 -10.56 14.01 -20.46
CA GLY A 168 -11.35 14.39 -19.29
C GLY A 168 -10.70 13.92 -17.99
N GLY A 169 -11.50 13.78 -16.95
CA GLY A 169 -11.00 13.49 -15.62
C GLY A 169 -10.83 14.74 -14.75
N SER A 170 -11.00 14.58 -13.44
CA SER A 170 -10.74 15.60 -12.43
C SER A 170 -9.77 15.06 -11.39
N ALA A 171 -8.80 15.90 -11.01
CA ALA A 171 -8.06 15.68 -9.78
C ALA A 171 -9.01 15.90 -8.58
N PRO A 172 -8.93 15.08 -7.52
CA PRO A 172 -9.69 15.33 -6.31
C PRO A 172 -9.06 16.44 -5.47
N VAL A 173 -9.88 17.06 -4.64
CA VAL A 173 -9.45 17.64 -3.35
C VAL A 173 -10.03 16.79 -2.22
N PHE A 174 -9.55 16.95 -0.99
CA PHE A 174 -9.90 16.07 0.11
C PHE A 174 -10.66 16.78 1.23
N ASN A 175 -11.60 16.05 1.82
CA ASN A 175 -12.27 16.42 3.06
C ASN A 175 -11.80 15.48 4.18
N VAL A 176 -11.33 16.05 5.27
CA VAL A 176 -10.84 15.35 6.47
C VAL A 176 -11.89 15.40 7.56
N TYR A 177 -12.29 14.23 8.03
CA TYR A 177 -13.24 14.07 9.10
C TYR A 177 -12.57 13.47 10.34
N ARG A 178 -13.02 13.87 11.51
CA ARG A 178 -12.54 13.35 12.80
C ARG A 178 -13.73 12.91 13.65
N ASP A 179 -13.55 11.84 14.41
CA ASP A 179 -14.50 11.48 15.47
C ASP A 179 -14.40 12.51 16.61
N PRO A 180 -15.50 13.18 17.01
CA PRO A 180 -15.51 14.10 18.14
C PRO A 180 -15.44 13.40 19.51
N GLY A 181 -15.49 12.07 19.56
CA GLY A 181 -15.02 11.28 20.69
C GLY A 181 -15.90 11.29 21.95
N LEU A 182 -17.17 11.72 21.87
CA LEU A 182 -18.01 11.82 23.09
C LEU A 182 -19.34 11.06 23.07
N ASP A 183 -20.05 10.89 21.94
CA ASP A 183 -21.45 10.42 22.04
C ASP A 183 -21.86 9.37 20.99
N GLY A 184 -20.91 8.80 20.23
CA GLY A 184 -21.22 7.94 19.09
C GLY A 184 -21.83 8.69 17.89
N SER A 185 -21.60 10.01 17.81
CA SER A 185 -21.94 10.82 16.64
C SER A 185 -21.12 10.41 15.42
N SER A 186 -21.68 10.61 14.22
CA SER A 186 -20.94 10.42 12.97
C SER A 186 -19.66 11.28 12.92
N TYR A 187 -18.65 10.81 12.19
CA TYR A 187 -17.46 11.58 11.84
C TYR A 187 -17.83 12.99 11.36
N GLN A 188 -17.18 14.02 11.90
CA GLN A 188 -17.47 15.42 11.60
C GLN A 188 -16.37 16.01 10.74
N LEU A 189 -16.77 16.83 9.75
CA LEU A 189 -15.82 17.57 8.92
C LEU A 189 -15.01 18.53 9.80
N MET A 190 -13.68 18.45 9.70
CA MET A 190 -12.81 19.35 10.43
C MET A 190 -12.93 20.78 9.90
N PHE A 191 -12.85 21.78 10.78
CA PHE A 191 -13.06 23.20 10.43
C PHE A 191 -12.16 23.68 9.29
N ASN A 192 -10.90 23.24 9.26
CA ASN A 192 -9.91 23.52 8.22
C ASN A 192 -9.59 22.28 7.39
N GLY A 193 -10.44 21.26 7.42
CA GLY A 193 -10.23 19.98 6.75
C GLY A 193 -10.95 19.87 5.42
N SER A 194 -11.48 20.95 4.83
CA SER A 194 -12.20 20.88 3.56
C SER A 194 -11.38 21.42 2.39
N GLY A 195 -11.45 20.73 1.25
CA GLY A 195 -10.81 21.17 0.02
C GLY A 195 -9.27 21.13 0.06
N ILE A 196 -8.71 20.17 0.78
CA ILE A 196 -7.25 19.98 0.88
C ILE A 196 -6.73 19.46 -0.46
N SER A 197 -5.78 20.16 -1.09
CA SER A 197 -5.15 19.71 -2.35
C SER A 197 -4.02 18.71 -2.13
N GLU A 198 -3.38 18.78 -0.96
CA GLU A 198 -2.29 17.88 -0.57
C GLU A 198 -2.85 16.58 0.01
N THR A 199 -2.02 15.55 0.07
CA THR A 199 -2.34 14.27 0.70
C THR A 199 -1.95 14.21 2.18
N SER A 200 -1.92 15.37 2.84
CA SER A 200 -1.64 15.49 4.27
C SER A 200 -2.46 16.57 4.95
N TYR A 201 -2.65 16.40 6.26
CA TYR A 201 -3.40 17.32 7.12
C TYR A 201 -2.78 17.40 8.51
N ILE A 202 -2.60 18.64 8.99
CA ILE A 202 -2.11 18.92 10.35
C ILE A 202 -3.29 19.32 11.24
N ASP A 203 -3.64 18.43 12.17
CA ASP A 203 -4.55 18.73 13.26
C ASP A 203 -3.80 19.42 14.41
N ASN A 204 -4.01 20.73 14.55
CA ASN A 204 -3.35 21.55 15.57
C ASN A 204 -4.13 21.63 16.89
N ILE A 205 -5.26 20.94 17.01
CA ILE A 205 -6.14 21.01 18.20
C ILE A 205 -6.25 19.66 18.91
N VAL A 206 -5.27 18.79 18.70
CA VAL A 206 -5.16 17.52 19.42
C VAL A 206 -4.53 17.72 20.81
N THR A 207 -4.84 16.79 21.71
CA THR A 207 -4.23 16.70 23.04
C THR A 207 -3.41 15.42 23.13
N ASN A 208 -2.18 15.51 23.63
CA ASN A 208 -1.31 14.34 23.79
C ASN A 208 -1.95 13.28 24.68
N GLY A 209 -1.75 12.01 24.33
CA GLY A 209 -2.31 10.88 25.07
C GLY A 209 -3.80 10.60 24.82
N ILE A 210 -4.47 11.40 23.99
CA ILE A 210 -5.86 11.15 23.57
C ILE A 210 -5.87 10.56 22.17
N ALA A 211 -6.56 9.43 21.99
CA ALA A 211 -6.73 8.82 20.68
C ALA A 211 -7.69 9.65 19.80
N TYR A 212 -7.32 9.87 18.54
CA TYR A 212 -8.16 10.49 17.53
C TYR A 212 -8.21 9.59 16.31
N CYS A 213 -9.41 9.42 15.75
CA CYS A 213 -9.64 8.66 14.53
C CYS A 213 -10.07 9.58 13.41
N TYR A 214 -9.47 9.41 12.23
CA TYR A 214 -9.71 10.24 11.05
C TYR A 214 -10.25 9.40 9.90
N ARG A 215 -11.03 10.06 9.04
CA ARG A 215 -11.48 9.53 7.75
C ARG A 215 -11.30 10.57 6.67
N ILE A 216 -10.99 10.13 5.47
CA ILE A 216 -10.79 11.00 4.31
C ILE A 216 -11.88 10.71 3.28
N ALA A 217 -12.38 11.75 2.62
CA ALA A 217 -13.20 11.60 1.42
C ALA A 217 -12.63 12.47 0.30
N SER A 218 -12.62 11.93 -0.91
CA SER A 218 -12.26 12.66 -2.11
C SER A 218 -13.46 13.46 -2.60
N VAL A 219 -13.21 14.67 -3.07
CA VAL A 219 -14.18 15.59 -3.68
C VAL A 219 -13.73 15.83 -5.09
N TYR A 220 -14.57 15.46 -6.05
CA TYR A 220 -14.32 15.66 -7.47
C TYR A 220 -15.25 16.72 -8.03
N ASP A 221 -14.76 17.51 -8.98
CA ASP A 221 -15.63 18.36 -9.79
C ASP A 221 -16.47 17.46 -10.70
N ASP A 222 -17.79 17.66 -10.69
CA ASP A 222 -18.71 16.93 -11.57
C ASP A 222 -18.72 17.58 -12.97
N PRO A 223 -18.42 16.84 -14.05
CA PRO A 223 -18.59 17.34 -15.41
C PRO A 223 -20.01 17.84 -15.73
N ALA A 224 -21.04 17.34 -15.03
CA ALA A 224 -22.43 17.80 -15.14
C ALA A 224 -22.72 19.05 -14.27
N GLY A 225 -21.77 19.50 -13.46
CA GLY A 225 -21.83 20.66 -12.59
C GLY A 225 -22.02 20.31 -11.11
N GLY A 226 -21.22 20.94 -10.24
CA GLY A 226 -21.20 20.68 -8.79
C GLY A 226 -19.99 19.86 -8.37
N SER A 227 -20.06 19.23 -7.21
CA SER A 227 -19.01 18.37 -6.68
C SER A 227 -19.57 17.03 -6.21
N VAL A 228 -18.89 15.94 -6.52
CA VAL A 228 -19.22 14.59 -6.04
C VAL A 228 -18.26 14.20 -4.92
N LEU A 229 -18.80 13.71 -3.82
CA LEU A 229 -18.04 13.21 -2.68
C LEU A 229 -17.93 11.68 -2.78
N SER A 230 -16.75 11.13 -2.58
CA SER A 230 -16.55 9.69 -2.42
C SER A 230 -17.12 9.20 -1.08
N GLU A 231 -17.24 7.88 -0.93
CA GLU A 231 -17.32 7.28 0.39
C GLU A 231 -16.08 7.65 1.22
N GLN A 232 -16.26 7.72 2.54
CA GLN A 232 -15.16 7.95 3.47
C GLN A 232 -14.29 6.69 3.60
N THR A 233 -12.98 6.86 3.78
CA THR A 233 -12.07 5.76 4.13
C THR A 233 -12.52 5.05 5.41
N THR A 234 -11.98 3.85 5.63
CA THR A 234 -11.96 3.26 6.98
C THR A 234 -11.24 4.21 7.94
N PRO A 235 -11.64 4.20 9.23
CA PRO A 235 -11.05 5.09 10.20
C PRO A 235 -9.65 4.65 10.59
N GLU A 236 -8.70 5.57 10.52
CA GLU A 236 -7.35 5.37 11.05
C GLU A 236 -7.16 6.18 12.32
N CYS A 237 -6.65 5.52 13.36
CA CYS A 237 -6.57 6.09 14.70
C CYS A 237 -5.12 6.26 15.15
N GLY A 238 -4.82 7.41 15.76
CA GLY A 238 -3.50 7.70 16.32
C GLY A 238 -3.60 8.39 17.67
N ILE A 239 -2.56 8.19 18.49
CA ILE A 239 -2.39 8.89 19.76
C ILE A 239 -1.21 9.86 19.56
N PRO A 240 -1.45 11.17 19.51
CA PRO A 240 -0.36 12.14 19.46
C PRO A 240 0.41 12.07 20.78
N ILE A 241 1.73 12.10 20.66
CA ILE A 241 2.65 12.15 21.79
C ILE A 241 3.43 13.46 21.73
N SER A 242 3.95 13.90 22.87
CA SER A 242 4.76 15.12 22.93
C SER A 242 5.99 14.97 22.05
N ASN A 243 6.33 16.01 21.29
CA ASN A 243 7.59 16.08 20.54
C ASN A 243 8.84 16.17 21.45
N THR A 244 8.65 16.30 22.76
CA THR A 244 9.71 16.17 23.77
C THR A 244 9.96 14.72 24.19
N ILE A 245 9.10 13.78 23.81
CA ILE A 245 9.33 12.35 23.97
C ILE A 245 10.20 11.90 22.82
N TYR A 246 11.30 11.22 23.13
CA TYR A 246 12.20 10.63 22.15
C TYR A 246 12.65 9.27 22.69
N GLU A 247 12.95 8.35 21.77
CA GLU A 247 13.45 7.03 22.13
C GLU A 247 14.97 7.08 22.34
N ILE A 248 15.45 6.30 23.30
CA ILE A 248 16.87 6.01 23.49
C ILE A 248 17.01 4.50 23.30
N VAL A 249 17.77 4.09 22.28
CA VAL A 249 18.00 2.68 21.96
C VAL A 249 19.50 2.40 22.09
N TYR A 250 19.85 1.35 22.84
CA TYR A 250 21.21 0.82 22.96
C TYR A 250 21.24 -0.63 22.46
N ASP A 251 20.67 -0.83 21.29
CA ASP A 251 20.46 -2.10 20.61
C ASP A 251 20.55 -1.83 19.11
N ASP A 252 21.15 -2.75 18.35
CA ASP A 252 21.31 -2.61 16.89
C ASP A 252 20.17 -3.28 16.10
N GLY A 253 19.14 -3.76 16.79
CA GLY A 253 17.95 -4.37 16.20
C GLY A 253 18.07 -5.87 15.95
N THR A 254 19.20 -6.50 16.31
CA THR A 254 19.36 -7.96 16.26
C THR A 254 19.56 -8.56 17.64
N SER A 255 19.15 -9.82 17.81
CA SER A 255 19.42 -10.56 19.05
C SER A 255 20.46 -11.64 18.79
N GLU A 256 21.58 -11.61 19.50
CA GLU A 256 22.68 -12.56 19.28
C GLU A 256 22.62 -13.73 20.26
N ASP A 257 22.17 -13.49 21.50
CA ASP A 257 22.14 -14.51 22.55
C ASP A 257 21.05 -14.23 23.60
N VAL A 258 20.72 -15.26 24.38
CA VAL A 258 19.72 -15.20 25.46
C VAL A 258 20.42 -15.29 26.80
N PHE A 259 20.21 -14.30 27.67
CA PHE A 259 20.75 -14.30 29.02
C PHE A 259 19.68 -14.64 30.08
N PRO A 260 19.55 -15.89 30.53
CA PRO A 260 18.59 -16.26 31.55
C PRO A 260 19.00 -15.70 32.92
N VAL A 261 18.20 -14.77 33.45
CA VAL A 261 18.35 -14.25 34.82
C VAL A 261 17.53 -15.11 35.78
N GLY A 262 18.19 -15.69 36.80
CA GLY A 262 17.49 -16.48 37.83
C GLY A 262 16.57 -15.60 38.69
N SER A 263 15.56 -16.21 39.32
CA SER A 263 14.58 -15.52 40.17
C SER A 263 15.24 -14.57 41.18
N GLY A 264 14.78 -13.31 41.21
CA GLY A 264 15.28 -12.28 42.13
C GLY A 264 16.54 -11.54 41.68
N ASN A 265 17.06 -11.85 40.48
CA ASN A 265 18.13 -11.08 39.84
C ASN A 265 17.56 -10.16 38.77
N TYR A 266 18.26 -9.05 38.51
CA TYR A 266 17.85 -8.05 37.52
C TYR A 266 18.93 -7.89 36.47
N LEU A 267 18.51 -7.69 35.22
CA LEU A 267 19.32 -7.05 34.19
C LEU A 267 18.90 -5.60 34.11
N ALA A 268 19.86 -4.69 34.01
CA ALA A 268 19.60 -3.26 33.94
C ALA A 268 20.46 -2.63 32.84
N SER A 269 19.82 -1.75 32.08
CA SER A 269 20.48 -0.86 31.13
C SER A 269 20.37 0.56 31.66
N LYS A 270 21.48 1.30 31.61
CA LYS A 270 21.51 2.71 31.99
C LYS A 270 21.08 3.58 30.82
N PHE A 271 20.09 4.42 31.05
CA PHE A 271 19.64 5.43 30.09
C PHE A 271 20.00 6.83 30.60
N THR A 272 20.52 7.68 29.73
CA THR A 272 20.87 9.07 30.07
C THR A 272 20.09 10.03 29.18
N PRO A 273 18.94 10.53 29.64
CA PRO A 273 18.20 11.57 28.94
C PRO A 273 18.99 12.88 28.82
N ASN A 274 18.59 13.74 27.88
CA ASN A 274 19.20 15.03 27.59
C ASN A 274 18.94 16.09 28.68
N GLY A 275 18.04 15.80 29.64
CA GLY A 275 17.71 16.69 30.75
C GLY A 275 17.05 15.95 31.91
N TYR A 276 17.10 16.55 33.10
CA TYR A 276 16.47 16.04 34.32
C TYR A 276 15.64 17.15 35.00
N PRO A 277 14.49 16.82 35.64
CA PRO A 277 13.87 15.49 35.70
C PRO A 277 13.35 15.03 34.33
N SER A 278 13.28 13.71 34.13
CA SER A 278 12.75 13.06 32.92
C SER A 278 11.69 12.04 33.32
N ASP A 279 10.63 11.94 32.51
CA ASP A 279 9.58 10.94 32.70
C ASP A 279 9.80 9.77 31.73
N LEU A 280 9.69 8.54 32.25
CA LEU A 280 9.65 7.34 31.42
C LEU A 280 8.22 7.14 30.90
N TYR A 281 8.03 7.28 29.59
CA TYR A 281 6.70 7.14 28.97
C TYR A 281 6.36 5.68 28.61
N SER A 282 7.31 4.95 28.03
CA SER A 282 7.16 3.55 27.63
C SER A 282 8.51 2.85 27.58
N ALA A 283 8.51 1.52 27.70
CA ALA A 283 9.67 0.69 27.47
C ALA A 283 9.28 -0.55 26.66
N SER A 284 10.16 -0.94 25.74
CA SER A 284 10.02 -2.12 24.89
C SER A 284 11.18 -3.06 25.17
N PHE A 285 10.92 -4.36 25.20
CA PHE A 285 11.94 -5.39 25.44
C PHE A 285 11.65 -6.62 24.57
N TYR A 286 12.72 -7.26 24.11
CA TYR A 286 12.63 -8.53 23.39
C TYR A 286 12.59 -9.71 24.36
N LEU A 287 11.73 -10.70 24.08
CA LEU A 287 11.69 -11.97 24.80
C LEU A 287 11.93 -13.12 23.81
N PRO A 288 12.99 -13.93 23.99
CA PRO A 288 13.26 -15.04 23.10
C PRO A 288 12.22 -16.15 23.26
N SER A 289 11.98 -16.91 22.19
CA SER A 289 11.21 -18.18 22.19
C SER A 289 9.72 -18.10 22.54
N SER A 290 8.98 -17.09 22.06
CA SER A 290 7.51 -17.00 22.17
C SER A 290 6.99 -17.26 23.60
N GLN A 291 7.78 -16.84 24.60
CA GLN A 291 7.42 -16.97 26.00
C GLN A 291 6.45 -15.85 26.37
N SER A 292 5.32 -16.21 26.97
CA SER A 292 4.36 -15.26 27.53
C SER A 292 4.52 -15.20 29.04
N GLY A 293 4.59 -14.00 29.60
CA GLY A 293 4.75 -13.79 31.04
C GLY A 293 4.56 -12.33 31.42
N THR A 294 4.39 -12.06 32.71
CA THR A 294 4.37 -10.70 33.24
C THR A 294 5.80 -10.21 33.45
N VAL A 295 6.14 -9.06 32.88
CA VAL A 295 7.41 -8.39 33.13
C VAL A 295 7.18 -7.25 34.12
N MET A 296 8.02 -7.18 35.15
CA MET A 296 8.07 -6.03 36.05
C MET A 296 9.25 -5.15 35.64
N ILE A 297 8.95 -3.88 35.34
CA ILE A 297 9.98 -2.88 35.10
C ILE A 297 10.22 -2.15 36.41
N HIS A 298 11.48 -2.14 36.81
CA HIS A 298 11.96 -1.34 37.92
C HIS A 298 12.83 -0.22 37.37
N VAL A 299 12.57 1.00 37.85
CA VAL A 299 13.31 2.21 37.47
C VAL A 299 13.98 2.72 38.74
N TRP A 300 15.26 3.06 38.60
CA TRP A 300 16.08 3.59 39.67
C TRP A 300 16.81 4.82 39.18
N ASP A 301 17.08 5.73 40.10
CA ASP A 301 18.00 6.83 39.89
C ASP A 301 19.44 6.29 39.75
N ASP A 302 20.23 6.96 38.91
CA ASP A 302 21.66 6.66 38.70
C ASP A 302 22.54 7.32 39.78
N ASP A 303 22.12 7.20 41.05
CA ASP A 303 22.78 7.80 42.21
C ASP A 303 23.44 6.77 43.14
N GLY A 304 23.51 5.51 42.71
CA GLY A 304 24.19 4.43 43.45
C GLY A 304 25.72 4.47 43.33
N GLU A 305 26.39 3.85 44.30
CA GLU A 305 27.85 3.75 44.35
C GLU A 305 28.40 3.00 43.12
N ASP A 306 29.52 3.48 42.58
CA ASP A 306 30.19 2.93 41.38
C ASP A 306 29.31 2.85 40.12
N GLY A 307 28.34 3.75 39.97
CA GLY A 307 27.46 3.82 38.79
C GLY A 307 26.39 2.72 38.74
N LYS A 308 26.03 2.18 39.91
CA LYS A 308 24.93 1.21 40.08
C LYS A 308 23.59 1.93 40.21
N PRO A 309 22.47 1.24 39.92
CA PRO A 309 21.13 1.69 40.31
C PRO A 309 21.08 2.05 41.80
N GLY A 310 20.52 3.22 42.11
CA GLY A 310 20.37 3.75 43.45
C GLY A 310 18.91 3.77 43.92
N THR A 311 18.37 4.96 44.22
CA THR A 311 17.00 5.09 44.79
C THR A 311 15.88 4.87 43.79
#